data_AF-A0A1Q8ZEJ7-F1
#
_entry.id   AF-A0A1Q8ZEJ7-F1
#
_cell.length_a   1.000
_cell.length_b   1.000
_cell.length_c   1.000
_cell.angle_alpha   90.00
_cell.angle_beta   90.00
_cell.angle_gamma   90.00
#
_symmetry.space_group_name_H-M   'P 1'
#
loop_
_entity.id
_entity.type
_entity.pdbx_description
1 polymer ?
#
loop_
_entity_poly.entity_id
_entity_poly.type
_entity_poly.pdbx_seq_one_letter_code
_entity_poly.pdbx_strand_id
1 'polypeptide(L)'
;MTPSDPNSNSVLQSIRQRRSKPPIVLPAQPDPFSTAPLPLSVQPEPTPAVDPPQVSSTPTANATFMAEQVQPERVSLPEVPPTLKDFRVRIEPDLYEQLRELCDEYRLDNSTLVESLFMVAQANPQFLEQVINTALAHQEKRDEDARLRYVHGLLSRNHPEEGKKQRTMSTHSKQRRR
;
A
#
# COMPACT_ATOMS: atom_id res chain seq x y z
N MET A 1 17.78 -56.58 22.55
CA MET A 1 16.51 -56.56 21.80
C MET A 1 15.85 -55.23 22.07
N THR A 2 15.96 -54.27 21.16
CA THR A 2 15.34 -52.95 21.25
C THR A 2 14.15 -52.90 20.29
N PRO A 3 12.95 -52.50 20.74
CA PRO A 3 11.80 -52.37 19.84
C PRO A 3 11.97 -51.14 18.95
N SER A 4 11.78 -51.35 17.64
CA SER A 4 11.81 -50.33 16.60
C SER A 4 10.42 -49.70 16.45
N ASP A 5 10.31 -48.39 16.62
CA ASP A 5 9.06 -47.65 16.42
C ASP A 5 8.69 -47.53 14.93
N PRO A 6 7.48 -47.94 14.49
CA PRO A 6 7.06 -47.88 13.10
C PRO A 6 6.20 -46.64 12.81
N ASN A 7 6.73 -45.42 13.01
CA ASN A 7 5.90 -44.22 12.81
C ASN A 7 6.59 -43.04 12.10
N SER A 8 7.35 -43.30 11.04
CA SER A 8 8.05 -42.27 10.26
C SER A 8 7.57 -42.09 8.80
N ASN A 9 6.38 -42.58 8.43
CA ASN A 9 5.91 -42.54 7.03
C ASN A 9 4.72 -41.58 6.73
N SER A 10 4.24 -40.78 7.69
CA SER A 10 2.99 -40.02 7.53
C SER A 10 3.14 -38.62 6.89
N VAL A 11 4.27 -37.94 7.11
CA VAL A 11 4.39 -36.51 6.71
C VAL A 11 4.65 -36.35 5.21
N LEU A 12 5.51 -37.18 4.61
CA LEU A 12 5.85 -37.06 3.18
C LEU A 12 4.71 -37.46 2.24
N GLN A 13 3.81 -38.36 2.66
CA GLN A 13 2.62 -38.71 1.88
C GLN A 13 1.60 -37.56 1.86
N SER A 14 1.46 -36.82 2.96
CA SER A 14 0.55 -35.68 3.08
C SER A 14 0.92 -34.52 2.12
N ILE A 15 2.21 -34.34 1.85
CA ILE A 15 2.73 -33.31 0.93
C ILE A 15 2.45 -33.67 -0.53
N ARG A 16 2.49 -34.96 -0.89
CA ARG A 16 2.22 -35.42 -2.27
C ARG A 16 0.76 -35.27 -2.66
N GLN A 17 -0.18 -35.45 -1.74
CA GLN A 17 -1.62 -35.31 -2.02
C GLN A 17 -2.09 -33.87 -2.27
N ARG A 18 -1.36 -32.85 -1.81
CA ARG A 18 -1.77 -31.44 -2.02
C ARG A 18 -1.41 -30.89 -3.40
N ARG A 19 -0.59 -31.61 -4.19
CA ARG A 19 -0.14 -31.16 -5.52
C ARG A 19 -1.00 -31.66 -6.69
N SER A 20 -2.02 -32.48 -6.47
CA SER A 20 -2.83 -33.07 -7.53
C SER A 20 -4.20 -32.40 -7.75
N LYS A 21 -4.45 -31.21 -7.18
CA LYS A 21 -5.70 -30.50 -7.42
C LYS A 21 -5.59 -29.64 -8.69
N PRO A 22 -6.46 -29.84 -9.70
CA PRO A 22 -6.52 -28.97 -10.86
C PRO A 22 -6.98 -27.56 -10.44
N PRO A 23 -6.52 -26.50 -11.12
CA PRO A 23 -6.90 -25.13 -10.80
C PRO A 23 -8.41 -24.94 -10.97
N ILE A 24 -9.06 -24.44 -9.92
CA ILE A 24 -10.45 -24.03 -9.96
C ILE A 24 -10.52 -22.76 -10.82
N VAL A 25 -11.13 -22.88 -12.00
CA VAL A 25 -11.46 -21.75 -12.86
C VAL A 25 -12.63 -21.01 -12.22
N LEU A 26 -12.35 -19.89 -11.58
CA LEU A 26 -13.38 -18.97 -11.11
C LEU A 26 -13.98 -18.23 -12.32
N PRO A 27 -15.31 -18.11 -12.43
CA PRO A 27 -15.94 -17.32 -13.48
C PRO A 27 -15.55 -15.84 -13.30
N ALA A 28 -15.17 -15.20 -14.40
CA ALA A 28 -14.85 -13.78 -14.43
C ALA A 28 -16.06 -12.97 -13.97
N GLN A 29 -15.87 -12.21 -12.89
CA GLN A 29 -16.87 -11.30 -12.36
C GLN A 29 -17.00 -10.11 -13.32
N PRO A 30 -18.21 -9.75 -13.79
CA PRO A 30 -18.39 -8.58 -14.64
C PRO A 30 -18.11 -7.31 -13.83
N ASP A 31 -17.25 -6.47 -14.39
CA ASP A 31 -16.76 -5.21 -13.83
C ASP A 31 -17.92 -4.19 -13.70
N PRO A 32 -18.25 -3.71 -12.49
CA PRO A 32 -19.33 -2.73 -12.29
C PRO A 32 -18.99 -1.33 -12.83
N PHE A 33 -17.78 -1.10 -13.34
CA PHE A 33 -17.35 0.20 -13.88
C PHE A 33 -17.28 0.25 -15.41
N SER A 34 -17.66 -0.81 -16.11
CA SER A 34 -17.73 -0.81 -17.58
C SER A 34 -18.95 -0.02 -18.07
N THR A 35 -18.84 1.31 -17.99
CA THR A 35 -19.81 2.26 -18.56
C THR A 35 -19.67 2.23 -20.07
N ALA A 36 -20.62 1.57 -20.75
CA ALA A 36 -20.72 1.62 -22.19
C ALA A 36 -20.88 3.08 -22.68
N PRO A 37 -20.14 3.53 -23.70
CA PRO A 37 -20.32 4.86 -24.25
C PRO A 37 -21.69 4.96 -24.93
N LEU A 38 -22.53 5.86 -24.42
CA LEU A 38 -23.79 6.26 -25.06
C LEU A 38 -23.50 6.92 -26.42
N PRO A 39 -24.20 6.54 -27.51
CA PRO A 39 -24.14 7.28 -28.75
C PRO A 39 -24.98 8.56 -28.63
N LEU A 40 -24.33 9.71 -28.54
CA LEU A 40 -24.96 11.02 -28.76
C LEU A 40 -25.30 11.17 -30.25
N SER A 41 -26.51 10.77 -30.62
CA SER A 41 -27.12 11.14 -31.90
C SER A 41 -27.65 12.57 -31.78
N VAL A 42 -26.87 13.53 -32.29
CA VAL A 42 -27.31 14.93 -32.45
C VAL A 42 -28.16 15.00 -33.72
N GLN A 43 -29.48 15.07 -33.54
CA GLN A 43 -30.43 15.38 -34.60
C GLN A 43 -30.53 16.91 -34.71
N PRO A 44 -30.29 17.53 -35.89
CA PRO A 44 -30.56 18.95 -36.09
C PRO A 44 -32.07 19.16 -36.32
N GLU A 45 -32.73 19.80 -35.36
CA GLU A 45 -34.11 20.26 -35.48
C GLU A 45 -34.16 21.61 -36.25
N PRO A 46 -35.03 21.77 -37.26
CA PRO A 46 -35.08 22.99 -38.07
C PRO A 46 -35.80 24.13 -37.33
N THR A 47 -35.10 25.24 -37.14
CA THR A 47 -35.68 26.53 -36.71
C THR A 47 -36.66 27.08 -37.75
N PRO A 48 -37.84 27.59 -37.36
CA PRO A 48 -38.72 28.32 -38.27
C PRO A 48 -38.12 29.70 -38.58
N ALA A 49 -38.18 30.09 -39.86
CA ALA A 49 -37.81 31.40 -40.35
C ALA A 49 -38.71 32.48 -39.73
N VAL A 50 -38.10 33.47 -39.08
CA VAL A 50 -38.77 34.70 -38.65
C VAL A 50 -38.03 35.88 -39.28
N ASP A 51 -38.77 36.66 -40.04
CA ASP A 51 -38.32 37.86 -40.76
C ASP A 51 -37.67 38.90 -39.83
N PRO A 52 -36.65 39.64 -40.31
CA PRO A 52 -36.02 40.71 -39.55
C PRO A 52 -36.84 42.00 -39.59
N PRO A 53 -37.12 42.67 -38.45
CA PRO A 53 -37.60 44.04 -38.47
C PRO A 53 -36.41 44.99 -38.61
N GLN A 54 -36.48 45.86 -39.62
CA GLN A 54 -35.70 47.09 -39.70
C GLN A 54 -36.18 48.07 -38.61
N VAL A 55 -35.26 48.60 -37.79
CA VAL A 55 -35.42 49.96 -37.24
C VAL A 55 -34.08 50.60 -36.83
N SER A 56 -34.05 51.91 -37.07
CA SER A 56 -32.96 52.87 -37.02
C SER A 56 -32.38 53.18 -35.64
N SER A 57 -31.07 53.43 -35.64
CA SER A 57 -30.31 54.50 -34.92
C SER A 57 -30.72 54.94 -33.50
N THR A 58 -29.85 54.72 -32.49
CA THR A 58 -29.04 55.73 -31.73
C THR A 58 -28.43 55.12 -30.44
N PRO A 59 -27.37 55.72 -29.84
CA PRO A 59 -26.36 55.01 -29.06
C PRO A 59 -26.60 55.11 -27.55
N THR A 60 -26.42 54.02 -26.81
CA THR A 60 -26.38 54.07 -25.35
C THR A 60 -25.39 53.05 -24.81
N ALA A 61 -24.50 53.56 -23.95
CA ALA A 61 -23.52 52.85 -23.16
C ALA A 61 -24.08 51.56 -22.53
N ASN A 62 -23.33 50.46 -22.64
CA ASN A 62 -23.25 49.34 -21.68
C ASN A 62 -22.39 48.21 -22.27
N ALA A 63 -21.14 48.50 -22.61
CA ALA A 63 -20.16 47.49 -23.01
C ALA A 63 -19.23 47.17 -21.83
N THR A 64 -19.77 46.68 -20.71
CA THR A 64 -18.93 46.32 -19.54
C THR A 64 -19.51 45.22 -18.65
N PHE A 65 -20.35 44.31 -19.15
CA PHE A 65 -21.02 43.34 -18.26
C PHE A 65 -21.17 41.91 -18.80
N MET A 66 -20.22 41.43 -19.61
CA MET A 66 -20.19 40.03 -20.09
C MET A 66 -18.78 39.43 -20.05
N ALA A 67 -17.93 39.89 -19.13
CA ALA A 67 -16.60 39.32 -18.89
C ALA A 67 -16.44 38.82 -17.44
N GLU A 68 -17.54 38.41 -16.82
CA GLU A 68 -17.52 37.89 -15.46
C GLU A 68 -18.16 36.50 -15.42
N GLN A 69 -17.45 35.58 -14.75
CA GLN A 69 -17.89 34.26 -14.31
C GLN A 69 -17.85 33.11 -15.33
N VAL A 70 -16.63 32.68 -15.65
CA VAL A 70 -16.31 31.25 -15.59
C VAL A 70 -15.13 31.10 -14.65
N GLN A 71 -15.36 31.29 -13.35
CA GLN A 71 -14.43 30.76 -12.36
C GLN A 71 -14.62 29.24 -12.33
N PRO A 72 -13.56 28.43 -12.53
CA PRO A 72 -13.64 27.03 -12.15
C PRO A 72 -13.86 27.00 -10.64
N GLU A 73 -15.01 26.49 -10.22
CA GLU A 73 -15.34 26.22 -8.83
C GLU A 73 -14.32 25.21 -8.30
N ARG A 74 -13.16 25.70 -7.90
CA ARG A 74 -12.19 24.92 -7.13
C ARG A 74 -12.89 24.67 -5.82
N VAL A 75 -13.46 23.48 -5.68
CA VAL A 75 -13.91 22.92 -4.41
C VAL A 75 -12.79 23.20 -3.41
N SER A 76 -13.00 24.22 -2.58
CA SER A 76 -12.05 24.60 -1.55
C SER A 76 -12.04 23.43 -0.59
N LEU A 77 -10.99 22.60 -0.69
CA LEU A 77 -10.75 21.55 0.29
C LEU A 77 -10.85 22.20 1.67
N PRO A 78 -11.61 21.61 2.60
CA PRO A 78 -11.72 22.15 3.94
C PRO A 78 -10.30 22.34 4.49
N GLU A 79 -10.01 23.56 4.91
CA GLU A 79 -8.73 23.94 5.51
C GLU A 79 -8.67 23.27 6.88
N VAL A 80 -8.37 21.97 6.90
CA VAL A 80 -8.15 21.22 8.13
C VAL A 80 -6.86 21.78 8.70
N PRO A 81 -6.87 22.44 9.88
CA PRO A 81 -5.63 22.88 10.49
C PRO A 81 -4.75 21.64 10.71
N PRO A 82 -3.54 21.58 10.12
CA PRO A 82 -2.69 20.43 10.26
C PRO A 82 -2.16 20.43 11.69
N THR A 83 -2.87 19.75 12.58
CA THR A 83 -2.26 19.26 13.82
C THR A 83 -1.49 17.98 13.48
N LEU A 84 -0.52 18.14 12.56
CA LEU A 84 0.43 17.09 12.24
C LEU A 84 1.19 16.78 13.53
N LYS A 85 1.07 15.53 13.98
CA LYS A 85 1.78 15.04 15.14
C LYS A 85 2.96 14.21 14.65
N ASP A 86 4.15 14.58 15.11
CA ASP A 86 5.35 13.81 14.82
C ASP A 86 5.37 12.53 15.63
N PHE A 87 5.35 11.39 14.95
CA PHE A 87 5.52 10.07 15.54
C PHE A 87 6.70 9.34 14.89
N ARG A 88 7.42 8.55 15.68
CA ARG A 88 8.49 7.67 15.18
C ARG A 88 7.99 6.24 15.15
N VAL A 89 7.98 5.65 13.95
CA VAL A 89 7.59 4.25 13.74
C VAL A 89 8.83 3.42 13.44
N ARG A 90 8.93 2.24 14.06
CA ARG A 90 9.94 1.24 13.73
C ARG A 90 9.27 0.15 12.90
N ILE A 91 9.77 -0.02 11.68
CA ILE A 91 9.28 -1.01 10.72
C ILE A 91 10.40 -2.03 10.49
N GLU A 92 10.03 -3.29 10.25
CA GLU A 92 10.99 -4.32 9.86
C GLU A 92 11.69 -3.92 8.54
N PRO A 93 13.01 -4.15 8.39
CA PRO A 93 13.76 -3.67 7.23
C PRO A 93 13.15 -4.11 5.89
N ASP A 94 12.85 -5.41 5.76
CA ASP A 94 12.31 -5.99 4.53
C ASP A 94 10.94 -5.38 4.15
N LEU A 95 10.10 -5.12 5.16
CA LEU A 95 8.80 -4.47 4.95
C LEU A 95 8.96 -2.98 4.62
N TYR A 96 9.95 -2.32 5.22
CA TYR A 96 10.23 -0.91 4.94
C TYR A 96 10.74 -0.71 3.50
N GLU A 97 11.57 -1.62 2.99
CA GLU A 97 12.04 -1.58 1.60
C GLU A 97 10.87 -1.72 0.63
N GLN A 98 9.97 -2.69 0.84
CA GLN A 98 8.78 -2.87 0.02
C GLN A 98 7.83 -1.67 0.08
N LEU A 99 7.61 -1.11 1.28
CA LEU A 99 6.79 0.08 1.46
C LEU A 99 7.39 1.28 0.72
N ARG A 100 8.71 1.45 0.78
CA ARG A 100 9.43 2.51 0.08
C ARG A 100 9.32 2.36 -1.42
N GLU A 101 9.53 1.16 -1.97
CA GLU A 101 9.39 0.90 -3.40
C GLU A 101 7.99 1.26 -3.90
N LEU A 102 6.95 0.89 -3.14
CA LEU A 102 5.57 1.23 -3.46
C LEU A 102 5.34 2.75 -3.40
N CYS A 103 5.82 3.43 -2.35
CA CYS A 103 5.73 4.88 -2.25
C CYS A 103 6.46 5.60 -3.40
N ASP A 104 7.64 5.13 -3.80
CA ASP A 104 8.41 5.67 -4.92
C ASP A 104 7.67 5.46 -6.27
N GLU A 105 7.05 4.30 -6.46
CA GLU A 105 6.26 3.96 -7.66
C GLU A 105 5.06 4.92 -7.83
N TYR A 106 4.30 5.14 -6.75
CA TYR A 106 3.09 5.97 -6.78
C TYR A 106 3.34 7.45 -6.46
N ARG A 107 4.60 7.83 -6.18
CA ARG A 107 5.01 9.18 -5.77
C ARG A 107 4.24 9.69 -4.55
N LEU A 108 4.12 8.82 -3.55
CA LEU A 108 3.44 9.09 -2.29
C LEU A 108 4.43 9.17 -1.14
N ASP A 109 4.11 9.99 -0.14
CA ASP A 109 4.81 9.93 1.13
C ASP A 109 4.26 8.79 1.99
N ASN A 110 5.14 8.21 2.83
CA ASN A 110 4.76 7.13 3.75
C ASN A 110 3.58 7.53 4.68
N SER A 111 3.54 8.78 5.13
CA SER A 111 2.44 9.32 5.95
C SER A 111 1.12 9.28 5.19
N THR A 112 1.11 9.76 3.95
CA THR A 112 -0.08 9.77 3.10
C THR A 112 -0.59 8.37 2.81
N LEU A 113 0.31 7.42 2.58
CA LEU A 113 -0.07 6.01 2.39
C LEU A 113 -0.74 5.43 3.65
N VAL A 114 -0.15 5.67 4.83
CA VAL A 114 -0.70 5.18 6.10
C VAL A 114 -2.05 5.81 6.42
N GLU A 115 -2.22 7.11 6.21
CA GLU A 115 -3.49 7.81 6.38
C GLU A 115 -4.57 7.26 5.45
N SER A 116 -4.23 7.04 4.18
CA SER A 116 -5.15 6.49 3.18
C SER A 116 -5.57 5.06 3.55
N LEU A 117 -4.62 4.21 3.95
CA LEU A 117 -4.91 2.84 4.41
C LEU A 117 -5.78 2.84 5.67
N PHE A 118 -5.55 3.78 6.59
CA PHE A 118 -6.37 3.93 7.78
C PHE A 118 -7.82 4.28 7.42
N MET A 119 -8.04 5.23 6.51
CA MET A 119 -9.39 5.59 6.05
C MET A 119 -10.11 4.39 5.40
N VAL A 120 -9.41 3.63 4.56
CA VAL A 120 -9.97 2.42 3.93
C VAL A 120 -10.29 1.34 4.96
N ALA A 121 -9.41 1.12 5.93
CA ALA A 121 -9.64 0.17 7.02
C ALA A 121 -10.82 0.58 7.90
N GLN A 122 -10.95 1.86 8.23
CA GLN A 122 -12.07 2.36 9.01
C GLN A 122 -13.41 2.18 8.30
N ALA A 123 -13.44 2.31 6.98
CA ALA A 123 -14.64 2.08 6.18
C ALA A 123 -15.03 0.59 6.04
N ASN A 124 -14.12 -0.34 6.34
CA ASN A 124 -14.34 -1.78 6.21
C ASN A 124 -13.96 -2.54 7.51
N PRO A 125 -14.94 -2.80 8.40
CA PRO A 125 -14.68 -3.43 9.71
C PRO A 125 -14.03 -4.82 9.62
N GLN A 126 -14.39 -5.63 8.61
CA GLN A 126 -13.81 -6.96 8.44
C GLN A 126 -12.33 -6.87 8.05
N PHE A 127 -11.99 -5.96 7.16
CA PHE A 127 -10.60 -5.70 6.79
C PHE A 127 -9.81 -5.15 7.99
N LEU A 128 -10.40 -4.23 8.76
CA LEU A 128 -9.77 -3.70 9.98
C LEU A 128 -9.47 -4.81 11.00
N GLU A 129 -10.41 -5.73 11.23
CA GLU A 129 -10.21 -6.87 12.13
C GLU A 129 -9.05 -7.77 11.66
N GLN A 130 -8.97 -8.05 10.36
CA GLN A 130 -7.86 -8.81 9.78
C GLN A 130 -6.50 -8.10 9.97
N VAL A 131 -6.46 -6.78 9.76
CA VAL A 131 -5.27 -5.96 9.96
C VAL A 131 -4.84 -6.00 11.44
N ILE A 132 -5.78 -5.87 12.38
CA ILE A 132 -5.51 -5.94 13.82
C ILE A 132 -4.96 -7.31 14.21
N ASN A 133 -5.60 -8.40 13.76
CA ASN A 133 -5.13 -9.76 14.07
C ASN A 133 -3.73 -10.03 13.53
N THR A 134 -3.44 -9.55 12.31
CA THR A 134 -2.11 -9.66 11.72
C THR A 134 -1.09 -8.84 12.50
N ALA A 135 -1.44 -7.62 12.93
CA ALA A 135 -0.58 -6.76 13.73
C ALA A 135 -0.26 -7.38 15.10
N LEU A 136 -1.24 -8.02 15.75
CA LEU A 136 -1.04 -8.74 17.01
C LEU A 136 -0.06 -9.91 16.85
N ALA A 137 -0.22 -10.72 15.79
CA ALA A 137 0.70 -11.82 15.51
C ALA A 137 2.15 -11.33 15.25
N HIS A 138 2.31 -10.21 14.53
CA HIS A 138 3.62 -9.59 14.32
C HIS A 138 4.22 -9.05 15.63
N GLN A 139 3.40 -8.48 16.51
CA GLN A 139 3.85 -7.98 17.80
C GLN A 139 4.36 -9.13 18.68
N GLU A 140 3.62 -10.24 18.76
CA GLU A 140 4.03 -11.43 19.51
C GLU A 140 5.38 -11.97 19.02
N LYS A 141 5.56 -12.07 17.70
CA LYS A 141 6.83 -12.50 17.10
C LYS A 141 7.99 -11.57 17.49
N ARG A 142 7.78 -10.25 17.49
CA ARG A 142 8.83 -9.28 17.89
C ARG A 142 9.20 -9.40 19.35
N ASP A 143 8.22 -9.68 20.21
CA ASP A 143 8.44 -9.88 21.64
C ASP A 143 9.21 -11.18 21.90
N GLU A 144 8.90 -12.25 21.16
CA GLU A 144 9.67 -13.50 21.19
C GLU A 144 11.12 -13.28 20.74
N ASP A 145 11.34 -12.61 19.60
CA ASP A 145 12.68 -12.28 19.10
C ASP A 145 13.46 -11.41 20.09
N ALA A 146 12.81 -10.45 20.73
CA ALA A 146 13.43 -9.62 21.76
C ALA A 146 13.85 -10.46 22.98
N ARG A 147 13.01 -11.39 23.41
CA ARG A 147 13.32 -12.32 24.49
C ARG A 147 14.49 -13.24 24.13
N LEU A 148 14.51 -13.79 22.92
CA LEU A 148 15.62 -14.64 22.45
C LEU A 148 16.94 -13.87 22.42
N ARG A 149 16.95 -12.65 21.90
CA ARG A 149 18.14 -11.77 21.93
C ARG A 149 18.61 -11.49 23.35
N TYR A 150 17.68 -11.24 24.27
CA TYR A 150 18.00 -11.02 25.68
C TYR A 150 18.64 -12.26 26.32
N VAL A 151 18.05 -13.44 26.15
CA VAL A 151 18.58 -14.71 26.67
C VAL A 151 19.95 -15.02 26.06
N HIS A 152 20.10 -14.89 24.74
CA HIS A 152 21.39 -15.06 24.06
C HIS A 152 22.45 -14.11 24.63
N GLY A 153 22.09 -12.84 24.88
CA GLY A 153 22.96 -11.85 25.51
C GLY A 153 23.41 -12.25 26.92
N LEU A 154 22.52 -12.83 27.72
CA LEU A 154 22.85 -13.35 29.07
C LEU A 154 23.80 -14.56 29.00
N LEU A 155 23.49 -15.54 28.13
CA LEU A 155 24.32 -16.73 27.96
C LEU A 155 25.73 -16.37 27.47
N SER A 156 25.82 -15.43 26.51
CA SER A 156 27.11 -14.95 25.98
C SER A 156 27.97 -14.25 27.04
N ARG A 157 27.35 -13.59 28.03
CA ARG A 157 28.07 -12.95 29.14
C ARG A 157 28.58 -13.95 30.17
N ASN A 158 27.86 -15.06 30.37
CA ASN A 158 28.21 -16.09 31.35
C ASN A 158 29.23 -17.12 30.81
N HIS A 159 29.44 -17.19 29.50
CA HIS A 159 30.46 -18.04 28.85
C HIS A 159 31.43 -17.23 27.97
N PRO A 160 32.35 -16.43 28.56
CA PRO A 160 33.29 -15.59 27.80
C PRO A 160 34.42 -16.37 27.09
N GLU A 161 34.56 -17.68 27.32
CA GLU A 161 35.73 -18.47 26.91
C GLU A 161 35.74 -18.86 25.42
N GLU A 162 34.63 -18.77 24.68
CA GLU A 162 34.61 -19.13 23.25
C GLU A 162 35.07 -18.01 22.31
N GLY A 163 35.04 -16.74 22.77
CA GLY A 163 35.37 -15.58 21.91
C GLY A 163 36.87 -15.31 21.71
N LYS A 164 37.76 -15.96 22.47
CA LYS A 164 39.21 -15.69 22.40
C LYS A 164 39.96 -16.50 21.34
N LYS A 165 39.38 -17.57 20.79
CA LYS A 165 40.08 -18.44 19.82
C LYS A 165 39.95 -18.01 18.35
N GLN A 166 38.99 -17.15 18.00
CA GLN A 166 38.83 -16.69 16.61
C GLN A 166 39.51 -15.34 16.30
N ARG A 167 39.94 -14.57 17.31
CA ARG A 167 40.48 -13.22 17.09
C ARG A 167 41.97 -13.15 16.76
N THR A 168 42.70 -14.27 16.77
CA THR A 168 44.16 -14.29 16.53
C THR A 168 44.58 -14.65 15.10
N MET A 169 43.67 -14.99 14.18
CA MET A 169 44.04 -15.46 12.84
C MET A 169 43.79 -14.50 11.67
N SER A 170 43.31 -13.26 11.90
CA SER A 170 43.01 -12.30 10.83
C SER A 170 43.89 -11.05 10.89
N THR A 171 45.21 -11.22 10.82
CA THR A 171 46.14 -10.11 10.58
C THR A 171 47.31 -10.50 9.67
N HIS A 172 47.12 -11.25 8.58
CA HIS A 172 48.20 -11.42 7.58
C HIS A 172 47.65 -11.70 6.17
N SER A 173 47.36 -10.64 5.41
CA SER A 173 47.46 -10.66 3.94
C SER A 173 47.39 -9.24 3.41
N LYS A 174 48.51 -8.54 3.54
CA LYS A 174 48.73 -7.23 2.93
C LYS A 174 50.03 -7.32 2.12
N GLN A 175 50.02 -8.04 0.99
CA GLN A 175 51.12 -7.93 0.03
C GLN A 175 50.81 -8.54 -1.34
N ARG A 176 50.58 -7.64 -2.31
CA ARG A 176 51.25 -7.58 -3.64
C ARG A 176 50.30 -6.99 -4.68
N ARG A 177 50.50 -5.71 -4.97
CA ARG A 177 50.38 -5.18 -6.33
C ARG A 177 51.74 -4.64 -6.73
N ARG A 178 52.36 -5.32 -7.69
CA ARG A 178 53.28 -4.76 -8.67
C ARG A 178 52.87 -5.35 -10.00
#